data_AF-A0A954L0H9-F1
#
_entry.id   AF-A0A954L0H9-F1
#
_cell.length_a   1.000
_cell.length_b   1.000
_cell.length_c   1.000
_cell.angle_alpha   90.00
_cell.angle_beta   90.00
_cell.angle_gamma   90.00
#
_symmetry.space_group_name_H-M   'P 1'
#
loop_
_entity.id
_entity.type
_entity.pdbx_description
1 polymer ?
#
loop_
_entity_poly.entity_id
_entity_poly.type
_entity_poly.pdbx_seq_one_letter_code
_entity_poly.pdbx_strand_id
1 'polypeptide(L)'
;MSIAVLNQVYDEVRRLAIAGSNLAAGDFRLKKLAEPLQKSAQKAPVFGKVADCIDKVVNSTQKDSAESLLELATLTTAILYTQGETGLDGKLEPVKSQDLGLTVSNTSARVLKPLIEALTTIGSGRLETIRDAHERGAFRDLRLIKHAIAAIDDKYGEIGDFVADRVLPMYGKAICPEIREGYDPKGKGDDARRLRLLHTLDPQATRELVDAALDEGSKDVRLSAIQCLEGRDDCIPFLLQQVKAKIKDVRAAALKSLASLDHADVVPVLQTALAGADVDLVAAYVSANPSSDLKKFIVEEAGRQLAALLAARGKPPKKAAPKAAAKGKK
;
A
#
# COMPACT_ATOMS: atom_id res chain seq x y z
N MET A 1 10.41 0.42 -48.13
CA MET A 1 10.48 1.76 -48.76
C MET A 1 9.19 2.57 -48.59
N SER A 2 8.00 2.05 -48.95
CA SER A 2 6.75 2.84 -48.93
C SER A 2 6.28 3.31 -47.54
N ILE A 3 6.59 2.55 -46.47
CA ILE A 3 6.31 2.95 -45.07
C ILE A 3 7.15 4.16 -44.62
N ALA A 4 8.41 4.25 -45.04
CA ALA A 4 9.27 5.39 -44.69
C ALA A 4 8.74 6.70 -45.28
N VAL A 5 8.18 6.65 -46.49
CA VAL A 5 7.55 7.80 -47.14
C VAL A 5 6.25 8.21 -46.43
N LEU A 6 5.44 7.24 -46.00
CA LEU A 6 4.25 7.52 -45.16
C LEU A 6 4.60 8.21 -43.83
N ASN A 7 5.67 7.77 -43.17
CA ASN A 7 6.14 8.44 -41.94
C ASN A 7 6.58 9.88 -42.22
N GLN A 8 7.24 10.14 -43.35
CA GLN A 8 7.57 11.51 -43.77
C GLN A 8 6.33 12.36 -44.03
N VAL A 9 5.28 11.78 -44.66
CA VAL A 9 4.00 12.49 -44.82
C VAL A 9 3.39 12.81 -43.46
N TYR A 10 3.40 11.85 -42.53
CA TYR A 10 2.92 12.06 -41.17
C TYR A 10 3.66 13.21 -40.46
N ASP A 11 4.99 13.25 -40.56
CA ASP A 11 5.81 14.30 -39.95
C ASP A 11 5.52 15.68 -40.57
N GLU A 12 5.40 15.76 -41.90
CA GLU A 12 5.09 17.01 -42.59
C GLU A 12 3.66 17.49 -42.32
N VAL A 13 2.68 16.58 -42.26
CA VAL A 13 1.30 16.89 -41.85
C VAL A 13 1.26 17.40 -40.42
N ARG A 14 1.99 16.77 -39.49
CA ARG A 14 2.09 17.22 -38.10
C ARG A 14 2.73 18.61 -38.01
N ARG A 15 3.79 18.86 -38.78
CA ARG A 15 4.42 20.19 -38.87
C ARG A 15 3.42 21.24 -39.33
N LEU A 16 2.66 20.96 -40.39
CA LEU A 16 1.66 21.88 -40.93
C LEU A 16 0.48 22.09 -39.98
N ALA A 17 0.05 21.05 -39.26
CA ALA A 17 -1.00 21.17 -38.24
C ALA A 17 -0.57 22.08 -37.07
N ILE A 18 0.71 22.04 -36.68
CA ILE A 18 1.27 22.93 -35.65
C ILE A 18 1.47 24.35 -36.16
N ALA A 19 2.01 24.50 -37.38
CA ALA A 19 2.30 25.80 -37.97
C ALA A 19 1.05 26.56 -38.45
N GLY A 20 -0.05 25.83 -38.72
CA GLY A 20 -1.31 26.34 -39.23
C GLY A 20 -1.57 25.94 -40.68
N SER A 21 -2.82 25.56 -40.98
CA SER A 21 -3.22 25.02 -42.30
C SER A 21 -3.02 26.01 -43.45
N ASN A 22 -3.03 27.32 -43.19
CA ASN A 22 -2.81 28.36 -44.19
C ASN A 22 -1.44 28.25 -44.89
N LEU A 23 -0.48 27.56 -44.28
CA LEU A 23 0.86 27.31 -44.83
C LEU A 23 0.96 25.99 -45.62
N ALA A 24 -0.12 25.20 -45.69
CA ALA A 24 -0.14 23.93 -46.38
C ALA A 24 -0.25 24.07 -47.91
N ALA A 25 -0.90 25.15 -48.37
CA ALA A 25 -0.98 25.49 -49.79
C ALA A 25 0.42 25.78 -50.34
N GLY A 26 0.81 25.09 -51.40
CA GLY A 26 2.13 25.22 -52.02
C GLY A 26 3.28 24.59 -51.24
N ASP A 27 3.03 23.81 -50.17
CA ASP A 27 4.11 23.23 -49.37
C ASP A 27 4.99 22.27 -50.20
N PHE A 28 6.23 22.69 -50.44
CA PHE A 28 7.16 21.97 -51.30
C PHE A 28 7.64 20.64 -50.71
N ARG A 29 7.68 20.51 -49.38
CA ARG A 29 8.13 19.28 -48.72
C ARG A 29 7.07 18.21 -48.89
N LEU A 30 5.80 18.56 -48.66
CA LEU A 30 4.67 17.67 -48.86
C LEU A 30 4.52 17.28 -50.34
N LYS A 31 4.64 18.25 -51.26
CA LYS A 31 4.57 18.02 -52.72
C LYS A 31 5.58 16.99 -53.22
N LYS A 32 6.81 17.00 -52.68
CA LYS A 32 7.86 16.03 -53.05
C LYS A 32 7.52 14.58 -52.69
N LEU A 33 6.61 14.35 -51.75
CA LEU A 33 6.23 13.01 -51.29
C LEU A 33 5.12 12.39 -52.14
N ALA A 34 4.41 13.17 -52.97
CA ALA A 34 3.33 12.69 -53.82
C ALA A 34 3.80 11.68 -54.88
N GLU A 35 4.84 12.01 -55.67
CA GLU A 35 5.30 11.13 -56.77
C GLU A 35 5.82 9.76 -56.27
N PRO A 36 6.63 9.66 -55.20
CA PRO A 36 7.02 8.36 -54.63
C PRO A 36 5.83 7.52 -54.13
N LEU A 37 4.80 8.16 -53.59
CA LEU A 37 3.57 7.49 -53.15
C LEU A 37 2.73 7.02 -54.34
N GLN A 38 2.65 7.82 -55.40
CA GLN A 38 1.97 7.44 -56.63
C GLN A 38 2.63 6.23 -57.30
N LYS A 39 3.96 6.16 -57.33
CA LYS A 39 4.69 4.95 -57.77
C LYS A 39 4.39 3.75 -56.89
N SER A 40 4.20 3.96 -55.59
CA SER A 40 3.82 2.90 -54.64
C SER A 40 2.35 2.47 -54.78
N ALA A 41 1.50 3.23 -55.48
CA ALA A 41 0.09 2.89 -55.71
C ALA A 41 -0.09 1.56 -56.47
N GLN A 42 0.89 1.18 -57.32
CA GLN A 42 0.91 -0.12 -57.99
C GLN A 42 0.99 -1.30 -57.02
N LYS A 43 1.58 -1.09 -55.83
CA LYS A 43 1.71 -2.11 -54.79
C LYS A 43 0.50 -2.15 -53.87
N ALA A 44 -0.04 -0.98 -53.52
CA ALA A 44 -1.28 -0.86 -52.77
C ALA A 44 -2.01 0.44 -53.14
N PRO A 45 -3.29 0.38 -53.56
CA PRO A 45 -4.05 1.56 -54.00
C PRO A 45 -4.14 2.68 -52.95
N VAL A 46 -4.01 2.33 -51.66
CA VAL A 46 -4.06 3.28 -50.55
C VAL A 46 -2.96 4.34 -50.62
N PHE A 47 -1.77 4.00 -51.14
CA PHE A 47 -0.70 4.99 -51.33
C PHE A 47 -1.05 6.04 -52.39
N GLY A 48 -1.77 5.64 -53.44
CA GLY A 48 -2.29 6.58 -54.45
C GLY A 48 -3.28 7.56 -53.84
N LYS A 49 -4.20 7.06 -52.99
CA LYS A 49 -5.14 7.94 -52.26
C LYS A 49 -4.43 8.97 -51.38
N VAL A 50 -3.33 8.59 -50.72
CA VAL A 50 -2.52 9.53 -49.94
C VAL A 50 -1.86 10.57 -50.84
N ALA A 51 -1.34 10.18 -52.00
CA ALA A 51 -0.80 11.11 -52.99
C ALA A 51 -1.86 12.09 -53.50
N ASP A 52 -3.06 11.61 -53.82
CA ASP A 52 -4.19 12.46 -54.22
C ASP A 52 -4.56 13.47 -53.12
N CYS A 53 -4.59 13.03 -51.85
CA CYS A 53 -4.82 13.91 -50.70
C CYS A 53 -3.69 14.94 -50.53
N ILE A 54 -2.43 14.58 -50.79
CA ILE A 54 -1.31 15.54 -50.80
C ILE A 54 -1.54 16.61 -51.88
N ASP A 55 -1.92 16.20 -53.09
CA ASP A 55 -2.17 17.13 -54.18
C ASP A 55 -3.35 18.06 -53.87
N LYS A 56 -4.42 17.57 -53.22
CA LYS A 56 -5.50 18.43 -52.70
C LYS A 56 -4.98 19.46 -51.71
N VAL A 57 -4.16 19.06 -50.74
CA VAL A 57 -3.59 19.97 -49.73
C VAL A 57 -2.70 21.03 -50.37
N VAL A 58 -1.79 20.63 -51.26
CA VAL A 58 -0.84 21.54 -51.90
C VAL A 58 -1.54 22.54 -52.82
N ASN A 59 -2.64 22.14 -53.47
CA ASN A 59 -3.43 22.99 -54.36
C ASN A 59 -4.63 23.66 -53.68
N SER A 60 -4.78 23.48 -52.36
CA SER A 60 -5.90 24.06 -51.60
C SER A 60 -5.81 25.59 -51.50
N THR A 61 -6.95 26.23 -51.27
CA THR A 61 -7.00 27.66 -50.92
C THR A 61 -6.90 27.84 -49.41
N GLN A 62 -6.70 29.08 -48.93
CA GLN A 62 -6.73 29.36 -47.49
C GLN A 62 -8.05 28.91 -46.81
N LYS A 63 -9.18 28.89 -47.55
CA LYS A 63 -10.48 28.47 -47.02
C LYS A 63 -10.59 26.96 -46.83
N ASP A 64 -9.97 26.19 -47.73
CA ASP A 64 -10.18 24.73 -47.81
C ASP A 64 -8.96 23.94 -47.28
N SER A 65 -7.87 24.66 -46.96
CA SER A 65 -6.60 24.09 -46.48
C SER A 65 -6.75 23.27 -45.20
N ALA A 66 -7.62 23.70 -44.27
CA ALA A 66 -7.85 23.02 -43.01
C ALA A 66 -8.53 21.66 -43.21
N GLU A 67 -9.57 21.61 -44.04
CA GLU A 67 -10.30 20.38 -44.36
C GLU A 67 -9.41 19.40 -45.12
N SER A 68 -8.69 19.88 -46.13
CA SER A 68 -7.79 19.06 -46.93
C SER A 68 -6.66 18.46 -46.08
N LEU A 69 -6.07 19.27 -45.19
CA LEU A 69 -5.01 18.81 -44.29
C LEU A 69 -5.54 17.78 -43.29
N LEU A 70 -6.77 17.96 -42.80
CA LEU A 70 -7.42 17.00 -41.90
C LEU A 70 -7.73 15.67 -42.62
N GLU A 71 -8.19 15.70 -43.86
CA GLU A 71 -8.41 14.50 -44.68
C GLU A 71 -7.10 13.71 -44.84
N LEU A 72 -6.02 14.39 -45.21
CA LEU A 72 -4.69 13.78 -45.33
C LEU A 72 -4.16 13.24 -43.99
N ALA A 73 -4.32 13.98 -42.91
CA ALA A 73 -3.91 13.56 -41.56
C ALA A 73 -4.65 12.30 -41.12
N THR A 74 -5.97 12.27 -41.35
CA THR A 74 -6.83 11.14 -40.96
C THR A 74 -6.45 9.89 -41.75
N LEU A 75 -6.30 10.00 -43.07
CA LEU A 75 -5.93 8.87 -43.92
C LEU A 75 -4.53 8.34 -43.58
N THR A 76 -3.55 9.23 -43.45
CA THR A 76 -2.16 8.84 -43.13
C THR A 76 -2.10 8.16 -41.75
N THR A 77 -2.77 8.72 -40.75
CA THR A 77 -2.81 8.15 -39.39
C THR A 77 -3.51 6.79 -39.38
N ALA A 78 -4.64 6.64 -40.08
CA ALA A 78 -5.35 5.37 -40.16
C ALA A 78 -4.47 4.26 -40.76
N ILE A 79 -3.73 4.56 -41.82
CA ILE A 79 -2.81 3.60 -42.44
C ILE A 79 -1.71 3.22 -41.43
N LEU A 80 -1.03 4.19 -40.84
CA LEU A 80 0.04 3.93 -39.88
C LEU A 80 -0.45 3.14 -38.66
N TYR A 81 -1.65 3.43 -38.17
CA TYR A 81 -2.24 2.70 -37.05
C TYR A 81 -2.47 1.21 -37.38
N THR A 82 -2.92 0.90 -38.61
CA THR A 82 -3.08 -0.49 -39.06
C THR A 82 -1.77 -1.22 -39.33
N GLN A 83 -0.66 -0.49 -39.49
CA GLN A 83 0.68 -1.06 -39.65
C GLN A 83 1.42 -1.20 -38.32
N GLY A 84 0.84 -0.71 -37.23
CA GLY A 84 1.38 -0.91 -35.89
C GLY A 84 1.18 -2.35 -35.46
N GLU A 85 2.26 -3.13 -35.42
CA GLU A 85 2.27 -4.37 -34.67
C GLU A 85 2.37 -4.02 -33.18
N THR A 86 1.44 -4.53 -32.38
CA THR A 86 1.46 -4.39 -30.93
C THR A 86 1.36 -5.77 -30.29
N GLY A 87 2.06 -5.95 -29.18
CA GLY A 87 2.15 -7.23 -28.49
C GLY A 87 3.55 -7.81 -28.52
N LEU A 88 3.70 -8.93 -27.81
CA LEU A 88 4.90 -9.74 -27.79
C LEU A 88 4.60 -11.06 -28.50
N ASP A 89 5.58 -11.61 -29.22
CA ASP A 89 5.45 -12.94 -29.81
C ASP A 89 5.18 -13.97 -28.71
N GLY A 90 4.10 -14.74 -28.85
CA GLY A 90 3.73 -15.75 -27.86
C GLY A 90 2.27 -16.18 -27.95
N LYS A 91 1.91 -17.20 -27.18
CA LYS A 91 0.51 -17.58 -26.99
C LYS A 91 -0.16 -16.58 -26.07
N LEU A 92 -1.39 -16.18 -26.41
CA LEU A 92 -2.21 -15.37 -25.54
C LEU A 92 -2.56 -16.18 -24.28
N GLU A 93 -2.18 -15.67 -23.12
CA GLU A 93 -2.54 -16.22 -21.82
C GLU A 93 -3.56 -15.31 -21.13
N PRO A 94 -4.51 -15.88 -20.37
CA PRO A 94 -5.41 -15.08 -19.54
C PRO A 94 -4.62 -14.23 -18.56
N VAL A 95 -4.98 -12.95 -18.45
CA VAL A 95 -4.39 -12.08 -17.43
C VAL A 95 -4.82 -12.61 -16.06
N LYS A 96 -3.83 -12.93 -15.22
CA LYS A 96 -4.08 -13.24 -13.80
C LYS A 96 -4.58 -11.97 -13.13
N SER A 97 -5.87 -11.92 -12.85
CA SER A 97 -6.53 -10.82 -12.15
C SER A 97 -7.12 -11.30 -10.84
N GLN A 98 -7.32 -10.37 -9.92
CA GLN A 98 -8.03 -10.60 -8.67
C GLN A 98 -9.13 -9.57 -8.54
N ASP A 99 -10.31 -10.02 -8.09
CA ASP A 99 -11.38 -9.11 -7.72
C ASP A 99 -11.12 -8.58 -6.31
N LEU A 100 -10.96 -7.26 -6.21
CA LEU A 100 -10.77 -6.56 -4.94
C LEU A 100 -12.10 -6.23 -4.26
N GLY A 101 -13.24 -6.50 -4.90
CA GLY A 101 -14.57 -6.18 -4.37
C GLY A 101 -14.83 -4.68 -4.21
N LEU A 102 -13.96 -3.83 -4.81
CA LEU A 102 -14.04 -2.38 -4.72
C LEU A 102 -14.84 -1.82 -5.88
N THR A 103 -15.78 -0.93 -5.57
CA THR A 103 -16.56 -0.21 -6.57
C THR A 103 -15.72 0.84 -7.29
N VAL A 104 -16.04 1.11 -8.56
CA VAL A 104 -15.43 2.21 -9.32
C VAL A 104 -15.57 3.52 -8.54
N SER A 105 -14.43 4.11 -8.19
CA SER A 105 -14.33 5.41 -7.52
C SER A 105 -14.29 6.53 -8.56
N ASN A 106 -15.02 7.61 -8.31
CA ASN A 106 -14.95 8.85 -9.11
C ASN A 106 -14.11 9.94 -8.41
N THR A 107 -13.06 9.54 -7.70
CA THR A 107 -12.18 10.47 -6.99
C THR A 107 -11.40 11.34 -7.98
N SER A 108 -11.53 12.66 -7.83
CA SER A 108 -10.85 13.62 -8.71
C SER A 108 -9.33 13.63 -8.54
N ALA A 109 -8.61 14.00 -9.60
CA ALA A 109 -7.15 14.15 -9.55
C ALA A 109 -6.68 15.19 -8.50
N ARG A 110 -7.52 16.19 -8.18
CA ARG A 110 -7.24 17.19 -7.13
C ARG A 110 -7.14 16.57 -5.74
N VAL A 111 -7.84 15.45 -5.50
CA VAL A 111 -7.77 14.71 -4.23
C VAL A 111 -6.67 13.66 -4.27
N LEU A 112 -6.53 12.94 -5.39
CA LEU A 112 -5.56 11.85 -5.49
C LEU A 112 -4.12 12.32 -5.53
N LYS A 113 -3.83 13.42 -6.23
CA LYS A 113 -2.44 13.87 -6.40
C LYS A 113 -1.79 14.21 -5.05
N PRO A 114 -2.39 15.04 -4.18
CA PRO A 114 -1.82 15.31 -2.85
C PRO A 114 -1.70 14.05 -1.98
N LEU A 115 -2.65 13.12 -2.10
CA LEU A 115 -2.61 11.87 -1.32
C LEU A 115 -1.49 10.95 -1.77
N ILE A 116 -1.30 10.78 -3.09
CA ILE A 116 -0.18 10.03 -3.64
C ILE A 116 1.13 10.68 -3.22
N GLU A 117 1.25 12.01 -3.33
CA GLU A 117 2.44 12.73 -2.86
C GLU A 117 2.69 12.48 -1.36
N ALA A 118 1.66 12.48 -0.51
CA ALA A 118 1.80 12.17 0.91
C ALA A 118 2.29 10.73 1.17
N LEU A 119 1.86 9.76 0.35
CA LEU A 119 2.27 8.36 0.46
C LEU A 119 3.67 8.07 -0.11
N THR A 120 4.13 8.85 -1.09
CA THR A 120 5.38 8.53 -1.83
C THR A 120 6.56 9.45 -1.51
N THR A 121 6.31 10.60 -0.89
CA THR A 121 7.36 11.61 -0.63
C THR A 121 7.69 11.72 0.85
N ILE A 122 8.72 12.51 1.18
CA ILE A 122 9.11 12.81 2.55
C ILE A 122 8.70 14.25 2.86
N GLY A 123 8.25 14.50 4.09
CA GLY A 123 7.82 15.83 4.52
C GLY A 123 6.97 15.76 5.78
N SER A 124 6.73 16.93 6.38
CA SER A 124 5.81 17.11 7.50
C SER A 124 4.35 17.11 7.03
N GLY A 125 3.41 16.80 7.92
CA GLY A 125 1.96 16.86 7.65
C GLY A 125 1.39 15.73 6.77
N ARG A 126 2.22 14.81 6.29
CA ARG A 126 1.79 13.69 5.43
C ARG A 126 0.77 12.78 6.12
N LEU A 127 1.02 12.43 7.39
CA LEU A 127 0.14 11.56 8.16
C LEU A 127 -1.28 12.13 8.28
N GLU A 128 -1.41 13.44 8.54
CA GLU A 128 -2.72 14.09 8.64
C GLU A 128 -3.46 14.11 7.30
N THR A 129 -2.72 14.27 6.19
CA THR A 129 -3.30 14.17 4.83
C THR A 129 -3.81 12.75 4.56
N ILE A 130 -3.06 11.73 4.98
CA ILE A 130 -3.44 10.31 4.83
C ILE A 130 -4.66 9.98 5.69
N ARG A 131 -4.71 10.48 6.93
CA ARG A 131 -5.84 10.29 7.85
C ARG A 131 -7.12 10.92 7.33
N ASP A 132 -7.08 12.20 6.97
CA ASP A 132 -8.24 12.92 6.42
C ASP A 132 -8.75 12.24 5.13
N ALA A 133 -7.85 11.79 4.26
CA ALA A 133 -8.22 11.06 3.06
C ALA A 133 -8.89 9.70 3.37
N HIS A 134 -8.41 8.98 4.39
CA HIS A 134 -9.02 7.73 4.84
C HIS A 134 -10.41 7.95 5.42
N GLU A 135 -10.59 8.96 6.27
CA GLU A 135 -11.90 9.32 6.83
C GLU A 135 -12.91 9.71 5.75
N ARG A 136 -12.45 10.39 4.70
CA ARG A 136 -13.27 10.74 3.51
C ARG A 136 -13.50 9.57 2.55
N GLY A 137 -12.92 8.39 2.81
CA GLY A 137 -13.09 7.19 2.00
C GLY A 137 -12.32 7.20 0.67
N ALA A 138 -11.31 8.06 0.51
CA ALA A 138 -10.54 8.17 -0.74
C ALA A 138 -9.81 6.88 -1.11
N PHE A 139 -9.41 6.08 -0.11
CA PHE A 139 -8.73 4.79 -0.31
C PHE A 139 -9.59 3.72 -1.00
N ARG A 140 -10.89 3.95 -1.22
CA ARG A 140 -11.69 3.09 -2.10
C ARG A 140 -11.25 3.16 -3.58
N ASP A 141 -10.42 4.13 -3.94
CA ASP A 141 -9.86 4.24 -5.28
C ASP A 141 -8.72 3.23 -5.51
N LEU A 142 -8.92 2.34 -6.50
CA LEU A 142 -7.96 1.30 -6.88
C LEU A 142 -6.56 1.83 -7.20
N ARG A 143 -6.44 3.08 -7.67
CA ARG A 143 -5.14 3.69 -8.02
C ARG A 143 -4.24 3.88 -6.79
N LEU A 144 -4.80 3.85 -5.59
CA LEU A 144 -4.05 4.04 -4.35
C LEU A 144 -3.51 2.75 -3.76
N ILE A 145 -3.95 1.56 -4.21
CA ILE A 145 -3.60 0.28 -3.57
C ILE A 145 -2.09 0.08 -3.50
N LYS A 146 -1.39 0.19 -4.64
CA LYS A 146 0.08 0.01 -4.68
C LYS A 146 0.81 1.04 -3.80
N HIS A 147 0.34 2.28 -3.79
CA HIS A 147 0.90 3.35 -2.97
C HIS A 147 0.68 3.09 -1.47
N ALA A 148 -0.48 2.57 -1.09
CA ALA A 148 -0.77 2.19 0.28
C ALA A 148 0.07 0.98 0.72
N ILE A 149 0.22 -0.04 -0.11
CA ILE A 149 1.07 -1.20 0.21
C ILE A 149 2.54 -0.76 0.38
N ALA A 150 3.04 0.10 -0.50
CA ALA A 150 4.40 0.64 -0.37
C ALA A 150 4.60 1.50 0.90
N ALA A 151 3.54 2.19 1.37
CA ALA A 151 3.61 3.01 2.57
C ALA A 151 3.78 2.20 3.87
N ILE A 152 3.68 0.86 3.84
CA ILE A 152 4.12 0.01 4.95
C ILE A 152 5.61 0.27 5.25
N ASP A 153 6.42 0.55 4.23
CA ASP A 153 7.87 0.78 4.37
C ASP A 153 8.24 2.23 4.70
N ASP A 154 7.25 3.08 5.03
CA ASP A 154 7.52 4.48 5.28
C ASP A 154 8.54 4.65 6.41
N LYS A 155 9.48 5.59 6.21
CA LYS A 155 10.50 5.94 7.19
C LYS A 155 9.89 6.47 8.49
N TYR A 156 8.71 7.07 8.41
CA TYR A 156 7.94 7.49 9.57
C TYR A 156 6.99 6.35 9.96
N GLY A 157 7.39 5.57 10.97
CA GLY A 157 6.71 4.33 11.37
C GLY A 157 5.21 4.47 11.59
N GLU A 158 4.74 5.59 12.16
CA GLU A 158 3.31 5.85 12.38
C GLU A 158 2.49 5.84 11.08
N ILE A 159 3.06 6.23 9.94
CA ILE A 159 2.37 6.15 8.64
C ILE A 159 2.16 4.69 8.27
N GLY A 160 3.21 3.87 8.33
CA GLY A 160 3.04 2.48 7.94
C GLY A 160 2.25 1.65 8.97
N ASP A 161 2.28 2.01 10.27
CA ASP A 161 1.35 1.44 11.27
C ASP A 161 -0.10 1.82 10.93
N PHE A 162 -0.37 3.12 10.67
CA PHE A 162 -1.72 3.57 10.31
C PHE A 162 -2.24 2.89 9.03
N VAL A 163 -1.40 2.80 8.01
CA VAL A 163 -1.78 2.20 6.73
C VAL A 163 -1.99 0.68 6.89
N ALA A 164 -1.12 -0.02 7.61
CA ALA A 164 -1.29 -1.46 7.87
C ALA A 164 -2.52 -1.77 8.74
N ASP A 165 -2.82 -0.95 9.74
CA ASP A 165 -3.87 -1.27 10.72
C ASP A 165 -5.25 -0.74 10.31
N ARG A 166 -5.32 0.34 9.52
CA ARG A 166 -6.59 1.04 9.21
C ARG A 166 -6.93 1.05 7.73
N VAL A 167 -5.95 1.21 6.85
CA VAL A 167 -6.20 1.34 5.41
C VAL A 167 -6.25 -0.03 4.75
N LEU A 168 -5.15 -0.77 4.75
CA LEU A 168 -5.01 -2.02 3.99
C LEU A 168 -6.03 -3.12 4.35
N PRO A 169 -6.51 -3.27 5.60
CA PRO A 169 -7.53 -4.25 5.93
C PRO A 169 -8.83 -4.07 5.13
N MET A 170 -9.13 -2.85 4.67
CA MET A 170 -10.31 -2.56 3.88
C MET A 170 -10.32 -3.23 2.49
N TYR A 171 -9.15 -3.61 1.97
CA TYR A 171 -9.02 -4.28 0.66
C TYR A 171 -9.18 -5.80 0.77
N GLY A 172 -9.22 -6.34 1.98
CA GLY A 172 -9.41 -7.77 2.22
C GLY A 172 -8.27 -8.66 1.70
N LYS A 173 -8.57 -9.94 1.49
CA LYS A 173 -7.58 -10.97 1.15
C LYS A 173 -6.92 -10.81 -0.22
N ALA A 174 -7.51 -10.03 -1.13
CA ALA A 174 -7.02 -9.86 -2.50
C ALA A 174 -5.65 -9.14 -2.58
N ILE A 175 -5.24 -8.43 -1.52
CA ILE A 175 -3.91 -7.80 -1.47
C ILE A 175 -2.84 -8.71 -0.86
N CYS A 176 -3.20 -9.86 -0.29
CA CYS A 176 -2.26 -10.75 0.39
C CYS A 176 -1.08 -11.20 -0.49
N PRO A 177 -1.26 -11.54 -1.79
CA PRO A 177 -0.14 -11.94 -2.63
C PRO A 177 0.90 -10.84 -2.81
N GLU A 178 0.46 -9.60 -3.02
CA GLU A 178 1.36 -8.44 -3.19
C GLU A 178 2.10 -8.13 -1.88
N ILE A 179 1.43 -8.23 -0.73
CA ILE A 179 2.08 -8.03 0.58
C ILE A 179 3.12 -9.13 0.83
N ARG A 180 2.79 -10.38 0.48
CA ARG A 180 3.67 -11.54 0.68
C ARG A 180 4.92 -11.48 -0.19
N GLU A 181 4.84 -10.89 -1.38
CA GLU A 181 6.01 -10.69 -2.26
C GLU A 181 7.05 -9.76 -1.62
N GLY A 182 6.60 -8.77 -0.85
CA GLY A 182 7.49 -7.83 -0.14
C GLY A 182 7.87 -8.24 1.28
N TYR A 183 7.55 -9.45 1.73
CA TYR A 183 7.82 -9.90 3.11
C TYR A 183 9.17 -10.63 3.22
N ASP A 184 10.02 -10.15 4.13
CA ASP A 184 11.26 -10.81 4.54
C ASP A 184 11.20 -11.22 6.03
N PRO A 185 11.28 -12.52 6.37
CA PRO A 185 11.32 -12.97 7.77
C PRO A 185 12.52 -12.40 8.56
N LYS A 186 13.61 -12.01 7.88
CA LYS A 186 14.81 -11.42 8.50
C LYS A 186 14.82 -9.90 8.44
N GLY A 187 13.74 -9.29 7.99
CA GLY A 187 13.58 -7.85 7.87
C GLY A 187 13.29 -7.13 9.20
N LYS A 188 12.71 -5.93 9.13
CA LYS A 188 12.57 -5.03 10.29
C LYS A 188 11.10 -4.81 10.66
N GLY A 189 10.78 -3.64 11.22
CA GLY A 189 9.45 -3.27 11.69
C GLY A 189 8.38 -3.20 10.59
N ASP A 190 8.78 -2.96 9.35
CA ASP A 190 7.98 -3.10 8.12
C ASP A 190 7.54 -4.54 7.87
N ASP A 191 8.45 -5.50 7.89
CA ASP A 191 8.08 -6.92 7.74
C ASP A 191 7.26 -7.45 8.90
N ALA A 192 7.53 -6.96 10.11
CA ALA A 192 6.70 -7.18 11.27
C ALA A 192 5.25 -6.70 11.04
N ARG A 193 5.05 -5.51 10.43
CA ARG A 193 3.72 -5.01 10.04
C ARG A 193 3.08 -5.88 8.96
N ARG A 194 3.83 -6.29 7.94
CA ARG A 194 3.34 -7.20 6.88
C ARG A 194 2.82 -8.52 7.45
N LEU A 195 3.57 -9.15 8.37
CA LEU A 195 3.17 -10.41 8.98
C LEU A 195 1.85 -10.26 9.75
N ARG A 196 1.71 -9.20 10.57
CA ARG A 196 0.46 -8.92 11.31
C ARG A 196 -0.71 -8.66 10.36
N LEU A 197 -0.49 -7.90 9.30
CA LEU A 197 -1.51 -7.61 8.30
C LEU A 197 -1.95 -8.88 7.57
N LEU A 198 -1.00 -9.70 7.10
CA LEU A 198 -1.30 -10.99 6.47
C LEU A 198 -2.11 -11.89 7.40
N HIS A 199 -1.71 -11.98 8.67
CA HIS A 199 -2.43 -12.77 9.66
C HIS A 199 -3.84 -12.22 9.93
N THR A 200 -4.00 -10.89 9.98
CA THR A 200 -5.31 -10.24 10.17
C THR A 200 -6.26 -10.52 8.99
N LEU A 201 -5.71 -10.51 7.77
CA LEU A 201 -6.49 -10.76 6.55
C LEU A 201 -6.82 -12.23 6.35
N ASP A 202 -5.85 -13.13 6.58
CA ASP A 202 -6.03 -14.58 6.45
C ASP A 202 -5.19 -15.34 7.50
N PRO A 203 -5.76 -15.60 8.69
CA PRO A 203 -5.06 -16.30 9.77
C PRO A 203 -4.63 -17.72 9.38
N GLN A 204 -5.43 -18.41 8.55
CA GLN A 204 -5.17 -19.80 8.16
C GLN A 204 -4.02 -19.87 7.16
N ALA A 205 -4.06 -19.06 6.10
CA ALA A 205 -3.00 -19.05 5.08
C ALA A 205 -1.65 -18.51 5.60
N THR A 206 -1.68 -17.74 6.69
CA THR A 206 -0.47 -17.13 7.29
C THR A 206 0.15 -18.02 8.38
N ARG A 207 -0.50 -19.13 8.78
CA ARG A 207 -0.02 -20.00 9.87
C ARG A 207 1.42 -20.47 9.67
N GLU A 208 1.74 -21.00 8.49
CA GLU A 208 3.10 -21.46 8.16
C GLU A 208 4.13 -20.32 8.19
N LEU A 209 3.73 -19.11 7.79
CA LEU A 209 4.60 -17.93 7.84
C LEU A 209 4.87 -17.49 9.28
N VAL A 210 3.86 -17.55 10.15
CA VAL A 210 4.00 -17.24 11.58
C VAL A 210 4.92 -18.26 12.25
N ASP A 211 4.73 -19.54 11.99
CA ASP A 211 5.55 -20.61 12.57
C ASP A 211 7.03 -20.43 12.13
N ALA A 212 7.29 -20.18 10.83
CA ALA A 212 8.63 -19.87 10.33
C ALA A 212 9.24 -18.59 10.94
N ALA A 213 8.42 -17.56 11.16
CA ALA A 213 8.84 -16.29 11.78
C ALA A 213 9.21 -16.45 13.26
N LEU A 214 8.60 -17.39 13.98
CA LEU A 214 8.96 -17.69 15.37
C LEU A 214 10.36 -18.29 15.45
N ASP A 215 10.68 -19.22 14.56
CA ASP A 215 11.95 -19.94 14.55
C ASP A 215 13.09 -19.05 14.04
N GLU A 216 12.97 -18.54 12.82
CA GLU A 216 14.07 -17.91 12.08
C GLU A 216 13.96 -16.39 11.94
N GLY A 217 12.88 -15.80 12.43
CA GLY A 217 12.59 -14.39 12.26
C GLY A 217 13.55 -13.45 13.00
N SER A 218 13.65 -12.22 12.50
CA SER A 218 14.32 -11.14 13.23
C SER A 218 13.61 -10.83 14.55
N LYS A 219 14.24 -10.01 15.42
CA LYS A 219 13.64 -9.66 16.72
C LYS A 219 12.23 -9.07 16.58
N ASP A 220 12.04 -8.16 15.63
CA ASP A 220 10.77 -7.44 15.45
C ASP A 220 9.71 -8.33 14.79
N VAL A 221 10.13 -9.15 13.83
CA VAL A 221 9.26 -10.12 13.14
C VAL A 221 8.82 -11.22 14.11
N ARG A 222 9.73 -11.79 14.90
CA ARG A 222 9.41 -12.79 15.93
C ARG A 222 8.45 -12.25 16.97
N LEU A 223 8.63 -11.01 17.41
CA LEU A 223 7.71 -10.37 18.35
C LEU A 223 6.29 -10.25 17.76
N SER A 224 6.20 -9.87 16.49
CA SER A 224 4.92 -9.82 15.77
C SER A 224 4.31 -11.20 15.57
N ALA A 225 5.14 -12.23 15.33
CA ALA A 225 4.69 -13.61 15.21
C ALA A 225 4.05 -14.10 16.52
N ILE A 226 4.62 -13.76 17.69
CA ILE A 226 4.02 -14.08 19.00
C ILE A 226 2.64 -13.44 19.17
N GLN A 227 2.47 -12.20 18.70
CA GLN A 227 1.18 -11.52 18.73
C GLN A 227 0.14 -12.20 17.82
N CYS A 228 0.58 -12.84 16.73
CA CYS A 228 -0.28 -13.61 15.84
C CYS A 228 -0.69 -14.99 16.40
N LEU A 229 -0.20 -15.37 17.60
CA LEU A 229 -0.61 -16.60 18.29
C LEU A 229 -1.84 -16.42 19.18
N GLU A 230 -2.42 -15.23 19.24
CA GLU A 230 -3.62 -14.96 20.02
C GLU A 230 -4.77 -15.90 19.62
N GLY A 231 -5.42 -16.54 20.60
CA GLY A 231 -6.53 -17.46 20.35
C GLY A 231 -6.14 -18.88 19.89
N ARG A 232 -4.84 -19.22 19.84
CA ARG A 232 -4.34 -20.57 19.48
C ARG A 232 -4.04 -21.42 20.70
N ASP A 233 -4.97 -22.32 21.03
CA ASP A 233 -4.81 -23.26 22.16
C ASP A 233 -3.59 -24.19 21.99
N ASP A 234 -3.26 -24.56 20.75
CA ASP A 234 -2.09 -25.39 20.43
C ASP A 234 -0.75 -24.72 20.76
N CYS A 235 -0.75 -23.40 20.92
CA CYS A 235 0.45 -22.61 21.21
C CYS A 235 0.60 -22.25 22.70
N ILE A 236 -0.32 -22.67 23.58
CA ILE A 236 -0.28 -22.37 25.02
C ILE A 236 1.06 -22.78 25.67
N PRO A 237 1.60 -24.00 25.47
CA PRO A 237 2.87 -24.39 26.08
C PRO A 237 4.04 -23.48 25.67
N PHE A 238 4.07 -23.07 24.40
CA PHE A 238 5.08 -22.15 23.88
C PHE A 238 4.93 -20.76 24.49
N LEU A 239 3.71 -20.21 24.54
CA LEU A 239 3.45 -18.90 25.13
C LEU A 239 3.82 -18.85 26.61
N LEU A 240 3.50 -19.91 27.38
CA LEU A 240 3.91 -20.05 28.79
C LEU A 240 5.43 -20.02 28.97
N GLN A 241 6.20 -20.56 28.02
CA GLN A 241 7.66 -20.46 28.02
C GLN A 241 8.11 -19.02 27.73
N GLN A 242 7.48 -18.33 26.77
CA GLN A 242 7.83 -16.95 26.40
C GLN A 242 7.55 -15.93 27.52
N VAL A 243 6.59 -16.19 28.41
CA VAL A 243 6.36 -15.36 29.61
C VAL A 243 7.60 -15.32 30.54
N LYS A 244 8.47 -16.34 30.50
CA LYS A 244 9.71 -16.37 31.29
C LYS A 244 10.90 -15.70 30.60
N ALA A 245 10.71 -15.12 29.41
CA ALA A 245 11.78 -14.48 28.65
C ALA A 245 12.36 -13.27 29.40
N LYS A 246 13.68 -13.05 29.28
CA LYS A 246 14.33 -11.87 29.90
C LYS A 246 13.91 -10.55 29.23
N ILE A 247 13.52 -10.60 27.96
CA ILE A 247 13.12 -9.42 27.17
C ILE A 247 11.68 -9.03 27.53
N LYS A 248 11.50 -7.80 28.01
CA LYS A 248 10.20 -7.25 28.45
C LYS A 248 9.15 -7.31 27.34
N ASP A 249 9.51 -6.95 26.11
CA ASP A 249 8.55 -6.89 25.00
C ASP A 249 8.03 -8.27 24.59
N VAL A 250 8.89 -9.30 24.66
CA VAL A 250 8.51 -10.70 24.41
C VAL A 250 7.56 -11.21 25.49
N ARG A 251 7.86 -10.92 26.78
CA ARG A 251 6.94 -11.25 27.87
C ARG A 251 5.60 -10.54 27.72
N ALA A 252 5.61 -9.24 27.38
CA ALA A 252 4.40 -8.46 27.19
C ALA A 252 3.53 -9.02 26.07
N ALA A 253 4.14 -9.38 24.92
CA ALA A 253 3.44 -10.00 23.81
C ALA A 253 2.84 -11.36 24.21
N ALA A 254 3.61 -12.22 24.88
CA ALA A 254 3.13 -13.52 25.34
C ALA A 254 2.00 -13.41 26.36
N LEU A 255 2.13 -12.53 27.35
CA LEU A 255 1.10 -12.28 28.37
C LEU A 255 -0.18 -11.72 27.75
N LYS A 256 -0.06 -10.84 26.76
CA LYS A 256 -1.20 -10.33 26.00
C LYS A 256 -1.92 -11.47 25.26
N SER A 257 -1.19 -12.31 24.52
CA SER A 257 -1.78 -13.44 23.79
C SER A 257 -2.43 -14.48 24.73
N LEU A 258 -1.90 -14.64 25.95
CA LEU A 258 -2.49 -15.52 26.97
C LEU A 258 -3.70 -14.91 27.68
N ALA A 259 -3.79 -13.59 27.76
CA ALA A 259 -4.85 -12.91 28.52
C ALA A 259 -6.26 -13.15 27.95
N SER A 260 -6.39 -13.50 26.67
CA SER A 260 -7.67 -13.84 26.04
C SER A 260 -8.02 -15.34 26.10
N LEU A 261 -7.13 -16.21 26.61
CA LEU A 261 -7.32 -17.66 26.66
C LEU A 261 -7.90 -18.14 28.00
N ASP A 262 -8.85 -19.08 27.94
CA ASP A 262 -9.40 -19.79 29.11
C ASP A 262 -8.69 -21.14 29.28
N HIS A 263 -7.60 -21.17 30.04
CA HIS A 263 -6.86 -22.41 30.27
C HIS A 263 -6.35 -22.49 31.70
N ALA A 264 -6.45 -23.69 32.30
CA ALA A 264 -6.10 -23.92 33.70
C ALA A 264 -4.66 -23.52 34.04
N ASP A 265 -3.72 -23.78 33.13
CA ASP A 265 -2.30 -23.43 33.32
C ASP A 265 -1.99 -21.93 33.11
N VAL A 266 -2.90 -21.18 32.48
CA VAL A 266 -2.73 -19.75 32.17
C VAL A 266 -3.16 -18.88 33.35
N VAL A 267 -4.23 -19.26 34.05
CA VAL A 267 -4.78 -18.49 35.18
C VAL A 267 -3.73 -18.21 36.28
N PRO A 268 -2.94 -19.19 36.78
CA PRO A 268 -1.94 -18.93 37.81
C PRO A 268 -0.83 -17.98 37.34
N VAL A 269 -0.47 -18.04 36.06
CA VAL A 269 0.55 -17.17 35.47
C VAL A 269 0.05 -15.73 35.40
N LEU A 270 -1.20 -15.52 34.98
CA LEU A 270 -1.82 -14.19 34.95
C LEU A 270 -2.01 -13.62 36.38
N GLN A 271 -2.42 -14.44 37.35
CA GLN A 271 -2.50 -14.03 38.76
C GLN A 271 -1.14 -13.59 39.31
N THR A 272 -0.08 -14.34 39.01
CA THR A 272 1.29 -14.00 39.42
C THR A 272 1.76 -12.70 38.77
N ALA A 273 1.47 -12.50 37.48
CA ALA A 273 1.83 -11.28 36.77
C ALA A 273 1.11 -10.05 37.34
N LEU A 274 -0.18 -10.19 37.69
CA LEU A 274 -0.98 -9.12 38.32
C LEU A 274 -0.52 -8.74 39.73
N ALA A 275 -0.01 -9.71 40.51
CA ALA A 275 0.52 -9.45 41.86
C ALA A 275 1.98 -8.97 41.86
N GLY A 276 2.65 -8.98 40.71
CA GLY A 276 4.08 -8.76 40.58
C GLY A 276 4.46 -7.46 39.86
N ALA A 277 5.69 -7.44 39.36
CA ALA A 277 6.26 -6.29 38.64
C ALA A 277 5.74 -6.14 37.20
N ASP A 278 5.05 -7.15 36.66
CA ASP A 278 4.51 -7.15 35.30
C ASP A 278 3.02 -6.73 35.26
N VAL A 279 2.47 -6.20 36.36
CA VAL A 279 1.07 -5.76 36.45
C VAL A 279 0.68 -4.79 35.33
N ASP A 280 1.55 -3.83 35.01
CA ASP A 280 1.34 -2.83 33.95
C ASP A 280 1.24 -3.46 32.56
N LEU A 281 1.85 -4.63 32.35
CA LEU A 281 1.84 -5.33 31.07
C LEU A 281 0.54 -6.10 30.84
N VAL A 282 -0.13 -6.49 31.93
CA VAL A 282 -1.21 -7.48 31.91
C VAL A 282 -2.56 -6.85 32.24
N ALA A 283 -2.58 -5.83 33.10
CA ALA A 283 -3.79 -5.20 33.61
C ALA A 283 -4.76 -4.72 32.53
N ALA A 284 -4.27 -4.24 31.39
CA ALA A 284 -5.10 -3.77 30.27
C ALA A 284 -5.87 -4.91 29.55
N TYR A 285 -5.42 -6.16 29.68
CA TYR A 285 -5.92 -7.28 28.89
C TYR A 285 -6.74 -8.29 29.71
N VAL A 286 -6.49 -8.41 31.02
CA VAL A 286 -7.15 -9.46 31.84
C VAL A 286 -8.65 -9.25 32.00
N SER A 287 -9.15 -8.04 31.83
CA SER A 287 -10.58 -7.74 31.90
C SER A 287 -11.39 -8.48 30.84
N ALA A 288 -10.76 -8.83 29.71
CA ALA A 288 -11.39 -9.58 28.63
C ALA A 288 -11.35 -11.11 28.84
N ASN A 289 -10.65 -11.61 29.85
CA ASN A 289 -10.52 -13.05 30.06
C ASN A 289 -11.87 -13.67 30.50
N PRO A 290 -12.31 -14.79 29.90
CA PRO A 290 -13.57 -15.42 30.26
C PRO A 290 -13.55 -16.11 31.64
N SER A 291 -12.38 -16.52 32.15
CA SER A 291 -12.22 -17.35 33.34
C SER A 291 -12.84 -16.75 34.60
N SER A 292 -13.69 -17.54 35.27
CA SER A 292 -14.38 -17.10 36.49
C SER A 292 -13.44 -16.97 37.70
N ASP A 293 -12.39 -17.80 37.77
CA ASP A 293 -11.43 -17.79 38.87
C ASP A 293 -10.50 -16.59 38.80
N LEU A 294 -10.11 -16.20 37.58
CA LEU A 294 -9.31 -15.00 37.36
C LEU A 294 -10.11 -13.72 37.71
N LYS A 295 -11.39 -13.67 37.35
CA LYS A 295 -12.29 -12.55 37.72
C LYS A 295 -12.42 -12.40 39.24
N LYS A 296 -12.63 -13.50 39.97
CA LYS A 296 -12.67 -13.49 41.45
C LYS A 296 -11.38 -12.94 42.03
N PHE A 297 -10.23 -13.42 41.54
CA PHE A 297 -8.93 -12.94 41.97
C PHE A 297 -8.74 -11.43 41.75
N ILE A 298 -9.13 -10.92 40.57
CA ILE A 298 -9.03 -9.48 40.25
C ILE A 298 -9.87 -8.66 41.23
N VAL A 299 -11.10 -9.09 41.53
CA VAL A 299 -11.99 -8.40 42.46
C VAL A 299 -11.41 -8.39 43.88
N GLU A 300 -10.88 -9.52 44.34
CA GLU A 300 -10.23 -9.62 45.65
C GLU A 300 -8.98 -8.73 45.76
N GLU A 301 -8.14 -8.73 44.73
CA GLU A 301 -6.91 -7.94 44.69
C GLU A 301 -7.23 -6.44 44.60
N ALA A 302 -8.20 -6.04 43.79
CA ALA A 302 -8.69 -4.66 43.75
C ALA A 302 -9.27 -4.22 45.11
N GLY A 303 -10.01 -5.10 45.80
CA GLY A 303 -10.50 -4.88 47.15
C GLY A 303 -9.38 -4.67 48.17
N ARG A 304 -8.32 -5.50 48.13
CA ARG A 304 -7.13 -5.35 48.97
C ARG A 304 -6.42 -4.02 48.73
N GLN A 305 -6.22 -3.64 47.47
CA GLN A 305 -5.55 -2.38 47.12
C GLN A 305 -6.39 -1.15 47.53
N LEU A 306 -7.71 -1.20 47.35
CA LEU A 306 -8.61 -0.15 47.83
C LEU A 306 -8.54 -0.01 49.36
N ALA A 307 -8.59 -1.12 50.10
CA ALA A 307 -8.46 -1.12 51.55
C ALA A 307 -7.10 -0.54 52.00
N ALA A 308 -6.01 -0.89 51.31
CA ALA A 308 -4.68 -0.35 51.58
C ALA A 308 -4.61 1.16 51.33
N LEU A 309 -5.21 1.67 50.25
CA LEU A 309 -5.28 3.10 49.94
C LEU A 309 -6.11 3.89 50.97
N LEU A 310 -7.24 3.32 51.40
CA LEU A 310 -8.09 3.91 52.44
C LEU A 310 -7.37 3.95 53.79
N ALA A 311 -6.64 2.89 54.15
CA ALA A 311 -5.80 2.85 55.34
C ALA A 311 -4.61 3.84 55.28
N ALA A 312 -4.07 4.09 54.08
CA ALA A 312 -2.99 5.05 53.86
C ALA A 312 -3.45 6.52 53.95
N ARG A 313 -4.70 6.83 53.59
CA ARG A 313 -5.29 8.18 53.74
C ARG A 313 -5.40 8.66 55.19
N GLY A 314 -5.29 7.77 56.18
CA GLY A 314 -5.32 8.10 57.61
C GLY A 314 -3.96 8.46 58.23
N LYS A 315 -2.85 8.43 57.48
CA LYS A 315 -1.51 8.81 57.98
C LYS A 315 -1.02 10.09 57.31
N PRO A 316 -0.51 11.08 58.06
CA PRO A 316 0.04 12.31 57.48
C PRO A 316 1.27 11.97 56.62
N PRO A 317 1.55 12.75 55.56
CA PRO A 317 2.68 12.49 54.68
C PRO A 317 3.98 12.56 55.48
N LYS A 318 4.76 11.48 55.50
CA LYS A 318 6.15 11.52 55.95
C LYS A 318 6.90 12.51 55.06
N LYS A 319 7.39 13.61 55.65
CA LYS A 319 8.26 14.59 54.99
C LYS A 319 9.38 13.86 54.23
N ALA A 320 9.40 14.00 52.91
CA ALA A 320 10.54 13.60 52.10
C ALA A 320 11.72 14.51 52.46
N ALA A 321 12.83 13.90 52.90
CA ALA A 321 14.09 14.61 53.09
C ALA A 321 14.61 15.10 51.72
N PRO A 322 15.19 16.31 51.64
CA PRO A 322 15.66 16.86 50.38
C PRO A 322 16.84 16.04 49.85
N LYS A 323 16.72 15.54 48.61
CA LYS A 323 17.85 14.99 47.85
C LYS A 323 18.88 16.10 47.66
N ALA A 324 20.09 15.87 48.17
CA ALA A 324 21.24 16.73 47.95
C ALA A 324 21.52 16.89 46.45
N ALA A 325 21.64 18.15 46.01
CA ALA A 325 22.05 18.51 44.68
C ALA A 325 23.45 17.96 44.37
N ALA A 326 23.55 17.10 43.36
CA ALA A 326 24.83 16.74 42.76
C ALA A 326 25.38 17.97 42.04
N LYS A 327 26.40 18.58 42.64
CA LYS A 327 27.23 19.63 42.05
C LYS A 327 27.80 19.16 40.72
N GLY A 328 27.64 19.99 39.70
CA GLY A 328 28.40 19.89 38.46
C GLY A 328 29.90 19.88 38.73
N LYS A 329 30.62 19.08 37.96
CA LYS A 329 32.03 19.29 37.70
C LYS A 329 32.21 19.46 36.18
N LYS A 330 32.98 20.49 35.90
CA LYS A 330 33.51 20.97 34.62
C LYS A 330 34.03 19.86 33.73
#